data_AF-A0A957RHN4-F1
#
_entry.id   AF-A0A957RHN4-F1
#
_cell.length_a   1.000
_cell.length_b   1.000
_cell.length_c   1.000
_cell.angle_alpha   90.00
_cell.angle_beta   90.00
_cell.angle_gamma   90.00
#
_symmetry.space_group_name_H-M   'P 1'
#
loop_
_entity.id
_entity.type
_entity.pdbx_description
1 polymer ?
#
loop_
_entity_poly.entity_id
_entity_poly.type
_entity_poly.pdbx_seq_one_letter_code
_entity_poly.pdbx_strand_id
1 'polypeptide(L)'
;TETLYLEGQNDLRAGQMAFTLWSQGGSVQDTASGVSVRMEEGKTYARQGAGEWEVIDDFTGALAPQGDFMSYLAAVKDVQAQPTEQRNGIAFTRYTFTIDSPRLAVYLHEQMVAALRARGELPNGIQLEVPAYFRDMVGSGELWVGDDGLPLRQILTLQFPPQEDE
;
A
#
# COMPACT_ATOMS: atom_id res chain seq x y z
N THR A 1 13.34 13.00 -6.82
CA THR A 1 12.16 12.75 -5.97
C THR A 1 11.24 11.85 -6.71
N GLU A 2 10.90 10.72 -6.13
CA GLU A 2 10.05 9.70 -6.73
C GLU A 2 8.62 9.83 -6.19
N THR A 3 7.61 9.71 -7.04
CA THR A 3 6.21 9.71 -6.63
C THR A 3 5.60 8.35 -6.92
N LEU A 4 4.88 7.83 -5.94
CA LEU A 4 4.10 6.62 -6.02
C LEU A 4 2.62 6.98 -5.87
N TYR A 5 1.80 6.60 -6.84
CA TYR A 5 0.35 6.66 -6.73
C TYR A 5 -0.20 5.25 -6.74
N LEU A 6 -1.06 4.97 -5.77
CA LEU A 6 -1.76 3.69 -5.63
C LEU A 6 -3.24 3.95 -5.54
N GLU A 7 -4.00 3.14 -6.29
CA GLU A 7 -5.45 3.08 -6.16
C GLU A 7 -5.86 1.62 -6.06
N GLY A 8 -6.75 1.30 -5.12
CA GLY A 8 -7.24 -0.06 -4.94
C GLY A 8 -8.69 -0.12 -4.51
N GLN A 9 -9.28 -1.29 -4.73
CA GLN A 9 -10.62 -1.68 -4.32
C GLN A 9 -10.56 -3.04 -3.63
N ASN A 10 -11.42 -3.24 -2.64
CA ASN A 10 -11.43 -4.46 -1.86
C ASN A 10 -12.86 -4.98 -1.73
N ASP A 11 -12.99 -6.30 -1.82
CA ASP A 11 -14.13 -7.06 -1.30
C ASP A 11 -13.57 -8.08 -0.31
N LEU A 12 -13.37 -7.63 0.94
CA LEU A 12 -12.81 -8.48 1.99
C LEU A 12 -13.73 -9.65 2.37
N ARG A 13 -15.04 -9.57 2.05
CA ARG A 13 -15.97 -10.69 2.28
C ARG A 13 -15.74 -11.78 1.25
N ALA A 14 -15.48 -11.41 0.00
CA ALA A 14 -15.09 -12.33 -1.06
C ALA A 14 -13.60 -12.71 -1.03
N GLY A 15 -12.79 -12.10 -0.14
CA GLY A 15 -11.35 -12.28 -0.10
C GLY A 15 -10.64 -11.76 -1.35
N GLN A 16 -11.21 -10.73 -1.97
CA GLN A 16 -10.71 -10.14 -3.21
C GLN A 16 -10.12 -8.75 -2.95
N MET A 17 -8.97 -8.50 -3.56
CA MET A 17 -8.34 -7.18 -3.57
C MET A 17 -7.79 -6.91 -4.96
N ALA A 18 -7.95 -5.69 -5.45
CA ALA A 18 -7.38 -5.27 -6.71
C ALA A 18 -6.80 -3.86 -6.55
N PHE A 19 -5.60 -3.63 -7.06
CA PHE A 19 -4.98 -2.33 -7.03
C PHE A 19 -4.14 -2.09 -8.27
N THR A 20 -3.92 -0.82 -8.58
CA THR A 20 -2.99 -0.39 -9.61
C THR A 20 -2.01 0.59 -9.00
N LEU A 21 -0.74 0.38 -9.36
CA LEU A 21 0.40 1.16 -8.92
C LEU A 21 0.98 1.93 -10.11
N TRP A 22 1.26 3.20 -9.90
CA TRP A 22 1.98 4.05 -10.86
C TRP A 22 3.19 4.68 -10.17
N SER A 23 4.36 4.53 -10.80
CA SER A 23 5.62 5.15 -10.36
C SER A 23 6.32 5.85 -11.54
N GLN A 24 7.26 6.74 -11.22
CA GLN A 24 8.25 7.29 -12.16
C GLN A 24 7.70 7.84 -13.50
N GLY A 25 6.61 8.61 -13.45
CA GLY A 25 6.01 9.25 -14.63
C GLY A 25 4.85 8.46 -15.26
N GLY A 26 4.49 7.31 -14.70
CA GLY A 26 3.20 6.67 -14.96
C GLY A 26 2.05 7.57 -14.50
N SER A 27 0.95 7.55 -15.26
CA SER A 27 -0.19 8.43 -15.05
C SER A 27 -1.47 7.62 -14.96
N VAL A 28 -2.38 8.01 -14.06
CA VAL A 28 -3.76 7.49 -14.02
C VAL A 28 -4.47 7.71 -15.36
N GLN A 29 -4.06 8.72 -16.13
CA GLN A 29 -4.60 9.00 -17.47
C GLN A 29 -4.02 8.08 -18.55
N ASP A 30 -2.85 7.49 -18.31
CA ASP A 30 -2.25 6.47 -19.16
C ASP A 30 -2.23 5.14 -18.39
N THR A 31 -3.35 4.43 -18.44
CA THR A 31 -3.51 3.16 -17.74
C THR A 31 -2.50 2.09 -18.17
N ALA A 32 -1.85 2.25 -19.34
CA ALA A 32 -0.82 1.33 -19.80
C ALA A 32 0.48 1.42 -18.98
N SER A 33 0.70 2.56 -18.32
CA SER A 33 1.91 2.82 -17.52
C SER A 33 1.85 2.24 -16.09
N GLY A 34 0.68 1.75 -15.66
CA GLY A 34 0.49 1.19 -14.32
C GLY A 34 0.74 -0.31 -14.25
N VAL A 35 1.14 -0.79 -13.07
CA VAL A 35 1.15 -2.21 -12.72
C VAL A 35 -0.12 -2.52 -11.95
N SER A 36 -0.99 -3.37 -12.51
CA SER A 36 -2.19 -3.85 -11.83
C SER A 36 -1.88 -5.15 -11.11
N VAL A 37 -2.42 -5.29 -9.91
CA VAL A 37 -2.36 -6.52 -9.11
C VAL A 37 -3.76 -6.86 -8.65
N ARG A 38 -4.06 -8.14 -8.65
CA ARG A 38 -5.27 -8.66 -8.02
C ARG A 38 -4.95 -9.90 -7.20
N MET A 39 -5.62 -10.03 -6.08
CA MET A 39 -5.58 -11.19 -5.21
C MET A 39 -6.97 -11.81 -5.17
N GLU A 40 -7.06 -13.07 -5.54
CA GLU A 40 -8.29 -13.86 -5.54
C GLU A 40 -7.95 -15.30 -5.16
N GLU A 41 -8.73 -15.90 -4.26
CA GLU A 41 -8.54 -17.29 -3.82
C GLU A 41 -7.12 -17.59 -3.28
N GLY A 42 -6.49 -16.59 -2.63
CA GLY A 42 -5.13 -16.71 -2.10
C GLY A 42 -4.01 -16.71 -3.16
N LYS A 43 -4.33 -16.47 -4.43
CA LYS A 43 -3.36 -16.29 -5.51
C LYS A 43 -3.19 -14.81 -5.82
N THR A 44 -1.96 -14.41 -6.09
CA THR A 44 -1.64 -13.06 -6.54
C THR A 44 -1.33 -13.07 -8.02
N TYR A 45 -1.96 -12.16 -8.75
CA TYR A 45 -1.75 -11.96 -10.17
C TYR A 45 -1.28 -10.53 -10.42
N ALA A 46 -0.35 -10.32 -11.33
CA ALA A 46 0.02 -9.00 -11.81
C ALA A 46 -0.03 -8.90 -13.33
N ARG A 47 -0.17 -7.67 -13.81
CA ARG A 47 0.04 -7.31 -15.22
C ARG A 47 0.53 -5.88 -15.32
N GLN A 48 1.27 -5.59 -16.39
CA GLN A 48 1.58 -4.22 -16.77
C GLN A 48 0.59 -3.74 -17.83
N GLY A 49 -0.08 -2.61 -17.59
CA GLY A 49 -1.03 -2.04 -18.52
C GLY A 49 -2.13 -3.01 -18.97
N ALA A 50 -2.27 -3.18 -20.28
CA ALA A 50 -3.22 -4.11 -20.90
C ALA A 50 -2.60 -5.48 -21.23
N GLY A 51 -1.45 -5.81 -20.65
CA GLY A 51 -0.80 -7.11 -20.80
C GLY A 51 -1.59 -8.27 -20.17
N GLU A 52 -1.07 -9.47 -20.36
CA GLU A 52 -1.63 -10.69 -19.78
C GLU A 52 -1.43 -10.72 -18.25
N TRP A 53 -2.35 -11.40 -17.56
CA TRP A 53 -2.22 -11.64 -16.13
C TRP A 53 -1.29 -12.82 -15.87
N GLU A 54 -0.26 -12.58 -15.07
CA GLU A 54 0.70 -13.60 -14.65
C GLU A 54 0.56 -13.86 -13.16
N VAL A 55 0.63 -15.14 -12.77
CA VAL A 55 0.70 -15.53 -11.36
C VAL A 55 2.07 -15.17 -10.84
N ILE A 56 2.10 -14.53 -9.68
CA ILE A 56 3.33 -14.14 -9.02
C ILE A 56 3.32 -14.61 -7.57
N ASP A 57 4.43 -15.23 -7.16
CA ASP A 57 4.55 -15.82 -5.83
C ASP A 57 4.84 -14.78 -4.74
N ASP A 58 5.43 -13.63 -5.09
CA ASP A 58 5.74 -12.56 -4.14
C ASP A 58 5.75 -11.16 -4.79
N PHE A 59 4.58 -10.56 -4.99
CA PHE A 59 4.48 -9.13 -5.33
C PHE A 59 4.85 -8.23 -4.15
N THR A 60 4.69 -8.76 -2.94
CA THR A 60 4.51 -7.98 -1.72
C THR A 60 5.78 -7.72 -0.96
N GLY A 61 6.85 -8.48 -1.23
CA GLY A 61 8.11 -8.39 -0.51
C GLY A 61 8.68 -6.98 -0.38
N ALA A 62 8.42 -6.09 -1.35
CA ALA A 62 8.87 -4.70 -1.34
C ALA A 62 7.86 -3.68 -0.77
N LEU A 63 6.55 -3.95 -0.80
CA LEU A 63 5.49 -2.97 -0.50
C LEU A 63 4.58 -3.35 0.68
N ALA A 64 4.52 -4.63 1.01
CA ALA A 64 3.68 -5.19 2.07
C ALA A 64 4.43 -6.37 2.72
N PRO A 65 5.35 -6.10 3.66
CA PRO A 65 5.99 -7.16 4.43
C PRO A 65 4.90 -8.06 5.05
N GLN A 66 4.98 -9.37 4.82
CA GLN A 66 3.99 -10.38 5.27
C GLN A 66 2.62 -10.32 4.57
N GLY A 67 2.49 -9.58 3.46
CA GLY A 67 1.26 -9.50 2.68
C GLY A 67 0.20 -8.54 3.22
N ASP A 68 0.51 -7.74 4.25
CA ASP A 68 -0.41 -6.73 4.77
C ASP A 68 -0.25 -5.38 4.03
N PHE A 69 -1.07 -5.21 2.99
CA PHE A 69 -1.11 -4.02 2.15
C PHE A 69 -1.71 -2.78 2.82
N MET A 70 -2.50 -2.96 3.88
CA MET A 70 -3.12 -1.85 4.60
C MET A 70 -2.32 -1.44 5.82
N SER A 71 -1.12 -2.00 5.98
CA SER A 71 -0.23 -1.75 7.11
C SER A 71 0.15 -0.27 7.30
N TYR A 72 0.07 0.55 6.23
CA TYR A 72 0.23 2.00 6.32
C TYR A 72 -0.80 2.66 7.26
N LEU A 73 -1.98 2.06 7.46
CA LEU A 73 -2.99 2.54 8.41
C LEU A 73 -2.49 2.58 9.85
N ALA A 74 -1.48 1.77 10.19
CA ALA A 74 -0.85 1.80 11.51
C ALA A 74 -0.14 3.13 11.82
N ALA A 75 0.11 3.95 10.79
CA ALA A 75 0.85 5.20 10.87
C ALA A 75 0.15 6.36 10.14
N VAL A 76 -1.19 6.38 10.08
CA VAL A 76 -1.92 7.56 9.59
C VAL A 76 -2.16 8.57 10.72
N LYS A 77 -2.21 9.84 10.36
CA LYS A 77 -2.58 10.96 11.24
C LYS A 77 -3.51 11.94 10.52
N ASP A 78 -4.01 12.92 11.26
CA ASP A 78 -4.93 13.96 10.75
C ASP A 78 -6.16 13.39 10.03
N VAL A 79 -6.70 12.29 10.56
CA VAL A 79 -7.82 11.56 9.96
C VAL A 79 -9.10 12.42 10.04
N GLN A 80 -9.74 12.63 8.89
CA GLN A 80 -10.99 13.38 8.79
C GLN A 80 -12.06 12.55 8.08
N ALA A 81 -13.20 12.39 8.73
CA ALA A 81 -14.38 11.78 8.13
C ALA A 81 -15.13 12.82 7.29
N GLN A 82 -15.42 12.47 6.04
CA GLN A 82 -16.33 13.21 5.19
C GLN A 82 -17.78 12.81 5.51
N PRO A 83 -18.79 13.60 5.10
CA PRO A 83 -20.18 13.19 5.21
C PRO A 83 -20.41 11.81 4.57
N THR A 84 -21.23 10.99 5.21
CA THR A 84 -21.62 9.69 4.66
C THR A 84 -22.32 9.89 3.31
N GLU A 85 -21.94 9.07 2.34
CA GLU A 85 -22.50 9.07 1.00
C GLU A 85 -23.17 7.72 0.72
N GLN A 86 -24.13 7.71 -0.20
CA GLN A 86 -24.73 6.48 -0.70
C GLN A 86 -24.69 6.47 -2.23
N ARG A 87 -24.15 5.41 -2.82
CA ARG A 87 -24.10 5.22 -4.27
C ARG A 87 -24.41 3.77 -4.60
N ASN A 88 -25.30 3.54 -5.58
CA ASN A 88 -25.71 2.19 -6.01
C ASN A 88 -26.15 1.27 -4.85
N GLY A 89 -26.83 1.83 -3.84
CA GLY A 89 -27.29 1.09 -2.66
C GLY A 89 -26.22 0.81 -1.60
N ILE A 90 -24.96 1.20 -1.84
CA ILE A 90 -23.86 1.05 -0.89
C ILE A 90 -23.67 2.38 -0.16
N ALA A 91 -23.84 2.37 1.17
CA ALA A 91 -23.51 3.50 2.03
C ALA A 91 -22.04 3.40 2.46
N PHE A 92 -21.33 4.53 2.43
CA PHE A 92 -19.92 4.58 2.83
C PHE A 92 -19.55 5.94 3.42
N THR A 93 -18.52 5.93 4.26
CA THR A 93 -17.85 7.14 4.75
C THR A 93 -16.46 7.19 4.15
N ARG A 94 -16.12 8.34 3.55
CA ARG A 94 -14.78 8.59 3.03
C ARG A 94 -13.93 9.27 4.10
N TYR A 95 -12.75 8.72 4.37
CA TYR A 95 -11.77 9.28 5.28
C TYR A 95 -10.60 9.83 4.48
N THR A 96 -10.12 11.02 4.84
CA THR A 96 -8.86 11.58 4.32
C THR A 96 -7.83 11.60 5.44
N PHE A 97 -6.56 11.37 5.13
CA PHE A 97 -5.50 11.32 6.12
C PHE A 97 -4.14 11.70 5.53
N THR A 98 -3.17 11.97 6.41
CA THR A 98 -1.75 12.07 6.06
C THR A 98 -0.98 10.91 6.69
N ILE A 99 0.19 10.60 6.13
CA ILE A 99 1.09 9.57 6.67
C ILE A 99 2.01 10.22 7.71
N ASP A 100 2.10 9.57 8.87
CA ASP A 100 3.12 9.81 9.87
C ASP A 100 4.40 9.04 9.50
N SER A 101 5.17 9.58 8.57
CA SER A 101 6.31 8.88 7.95
C SER A 101 7.38 8.37 8.92
N PRO A 102 7.77 9.12 9.98
CA PRO A 102 8.68 8.57 11.00
C PRO A 102 8.11 7.34 11.69
N ARG A 103 6.81 7.36 12.03
CA ARG A 103 6.13 6.21 12.65
C ARG A 103 6.00 5.04 11.67
N LEU A 104 5.69 5.32 10.40
CA LEU A 104 5.62 4.30 9.36
C LEU A 104 6.98 3.61 9.16
N ALA A 105 8.07 4.37 9.13
CA ALA A 105 9.42 3.84 8.95
C ALA A 105 9.81 2.88 10.09
N VAL A 106 9.52 3.25 11.34
CA VAL A 106 9.73 2.37 12.50
C VAL A 106 8.88 1.11 12.38
N TYR A 107 7.60 1.26 12.05
CA TYR A 107 6.69 0.13 11.91
C TYR A 107 7.14 -0.87 10.83
N LEU A 108 7.49 -0.38 9.63
CA LEU A 108 7.98 -1.23 8.52
C LEU A 108 9.31 -1.91 8.88
N HIS A 109 10.19 -1.20 9.58
CA HIS A 109 11.44 -1.75 10.08
C HIS A 109 11.21 -2.89 11.07
N GLU A 110 10.32 -2.70 12.06
CA GLU A 110 9.98 -3.73 13.04
C GLU A 110 9.40 -4.98 12.36
N GLN A 111 8.52 -4.81 11.38
CA GLN A 111 7.93 -5.91 10.62
C GLN A 111 8.97 -6.67 9.78
N MET A 112 9.90 -5.96 9.14
CA MET A 112 11.00 -6.58 8.39
C MET A 112 11.92 -7.38 9.32
N VAL A 113 12.31 -6.80 10.45
CA VAL A 113 13.14 -7.48 11.46
C VAL A 113 12.44 -8.71 12.01
N ALA A 114 11.14 -8.63 12.31
CA ALA A 114 10.35 -9.77 12.75
C ALA A 114 10.31 -10.88 11.70
N ALA A 115 10.11 -10.54 10.43
CA ALA A 115 10.10 -11.49 9.33
C ALA A 115 11.45 -12.20 9.16
N LEU A 116 12.57 -11.46 9.17
CA LEU A 116 13.92 -12.03 9.06
C LEU A 116 14.25 -12.95 10.23
N ARG A 117 13.87 -12.57 11.46
CA ARG A 117 14.04 -13.45 12.64
C ARG A 117 13.22 -14.73 12.52
N ALA A 118 11.96 -14.63 12.09
CA ALA A 118 11.10 -15.78 11.92
C ALA A 118 11.65 -16.79 10.89
N ARG A 119 12.37 -16.30 9.87
CA ARG A 119 13.04 -17.12 8.85
C ARG A 119 14.45 -17.59 9.26
N GLY A 120 14.98 -17.13 10.39
CA GLY A 120 16.36 -17.40 10.80
C GLY A 120 17.41 -16.70 9.92
N GLU A 121 16.99 -15.67 9.17
CA GLU A 121 17.80 -14.93 8.20
C GLU A 121 18.50 -13.71 8.81
N LEU A 122 18.18 -13.34 10.06
CA LEU A 122 18.87 -12.26 10.76
C LEU A 122 20.09 -12.80 11.53
N PRO A 123 21.33 -12.47 11.12
CA PRO A 123 22.51 -12.94 11.83
C PRO A 123 22.58 -12.39 13.25
N ASN A 124 23.10 -13.19 14.18
CA ASN A 124 23.27 -12.79 15.57
C ASN A 124 24.16 -11.53 15.67
N GLY A 125 23.68 -10.52 16.42
CA GLY A 125 24.43 -9.29 16.67
C GLY A 125 24.30 -8.22 15.58
N ILE A 126 23.57 -8.47 14.48
CA ILE A 126 23.27 -7.45 13.47
C ILE A 126 22.04 -6.64 13.90
N GLN A 127 22.19 -5.32 13.95
CA GLN A 127 21.09 -4.37 14.03
C GLN A 127 20.91 -3.75 12.66
N LEU A 128 19.70 -3.89 12.10
CA LEU A 128 19.31 -3.15 10.91
C LEU A 128 18.88 -1.76 11.33
N GLU A 129 19.25 -0.74 10.58
CA GLU A 129 18.80 0.63 10.82
C GLU A 129 17.43 0.88 10.17
N VAL A 130 16.69 1.86 10.69
CA VAL A 130 15.44 2.32 10.07
C VAL A 130 15.79 3.06 8.77
N PRO A 131 15.32 2.62 7.59
CA PRO A 131 15.68 3.26 6.33
C PRO A 131 15.21 4.71 6.27
N ALA A 132 16.14 5.64 6.03
CA ALA A 132 15.86 7.07 5.89
C ALA A 132 14.83 7.36 4.78
N TYR A 133 14.84 6.54 3.72
CA TYR A 133 13.93 6.61 2.58
C TYR A 133 12.44 6.63 2.98
N PHE A 134 12.03 5.82 3.96
CA PHE A 134 10.64 5.83 4.47
C PHE A 134 10.39 6.91 5.51
N ARG A 135 11.41 7.25 6.31
CA ARG A 135 11.28 8.27 7.37
C ARG A 135 11.03 9.65 6.80
N ASP A 136 11.70 9.97 5.69
CA ASP A 136 11.71 11.31 5.09
C ASP A 136 10.71 11.42 3.91
N MET A 137 9.90 10.38 3.68
CA MET A 137 8.78 10.36 2.73
C MET A 137 7.66 11.31 3.19
N VAL A 138 6.87 11.84 2.26
CA VAL A 138 5.59 12.51 2.54
C VAL A 138 4.46 11.72 1.90
N GLY A 139 3.35 11.53 2.61
CA GLY A 139 2.23 10.78 2.06
C GLY A 139 0.86 11.28 2.53
N SER A 140 -0.15 11.04 1.70
CA SER A 140 -1.56 11.28 2.02
C SER A 140 -2.44 10.26 1.30
N GLY A 141 -3.66 10.11 1.77
CA GLY A 141 -4.58 9.17 1.14
C GLY A 141 -6.04 9.36 1.51
N GLU A 142 -6.85 8.55 0.85
CA GLU A 142 -8.28 8.45 1.03
C GLU A 142 -8.66 6.98 1.26
N LEU A 143 -9.59 6.73 2.19
CA LEU A 143 -10.14 5.41 2.46
C LEU A 143 -11.66 5.49 2.49
N TRP A 144 -12.32 4.72 1.63
CA TRP A 144 -13.76 4.54 1.65
C TRP A 144 -14.08 3.34 2.53
N VAL A 145 -14.89 3.53 3.55
CA VAL A 145 -15.30 2.48 4.49
C VAL A 145 -16.81 2.30 4.41
N GLY A 146 -17.26 1.06 4.20
CA GLY A 146 -18.68 0.70 4.19
C GLY A 146 -19.34 0.87 5.56
N ASP A 147 -20.67 0.80 5.58
CA ASP A 147 -21.45 0.77 6.82
C ASP A 147 -21.14 -0.45 7.71
N ASP A 148 -20.62 -1.51 7.10
CA ASP A 148 -20.12 -2.73 7.75
C ASP A 148 -18.71 -2.58 8.34
N GLY A 149 -18.08 -1.43 8.17
CA GLY A 149 -16.73 -1.15 8.66
C GLY A 149 -15.60 -1.69 7.78
N LEU A 150 -15.91 -2.27 6.61
CA LEU A 150 -14.89 -2.81 5.71
C LEU A 150 -14.42 -1.74 4.70
N PRO A 151 -13.13 -1.72 4.34
CA PRO A 151 -12.62 -0.86 3.29
C PRO A 151 -13.16 -1.28 1.93
N LEU A 152 -13.69 -0.34 1.17
CA LEU A 152 -14.24 -0.53 -0.18
C LEU A 152 -13.25 -0.07 -1.26
N ARG A 153 -12.57 1.04 -1.01
CA ARG A 153 -11.62 1.67 -1.92
C ARG A 153 -10.55 2.40 -1.13
N GLN A 154 -9.35 2.46 -1.67
CA GLN A 154 -8.24 3.24 -1.12
C GLN A 154 -7.52 3.99 -2.23
N ILE A 155 -7.06 5.20 -1.91
CA ILE A 155 -6.12 5.96 -2.74
C ILE A 155 -4.97 6.37 -1.83
N LEU A 156 -3.75 6.21 -2.30
CA LEU A 156 -2.54 6.60 -1.59
C LEU A 156 -1.59 7.32 -2.55
N THR A 157 -1.11 8.49 -2.13
CA THR A 157 -0.08 9.24 -2.85
C THR A 157 1.12 9.38 -1.93
N LEU A 158 2.25 8.84 -2.33
CA LEU A 158 3.51 8.92 -1.59
C LEU A 158 4.56 9.64 -2.43
N GLN A 159 5.38 10.43 -1.76
CA GLN A 159 6.47 11.16 -2.36
C GLN A 159 7.75 10.88 -1.56
N PHE A 160 8.69 10.21 -2.19
CA PHE A 160 9.92 9.75 -1.57
C PHE A 160 11.07 10.75 -1.80
N PRO A 161 11.98 10.89 -0.83
CA PRO A 161 13.17 11.73 -1.01
C PRO A 161 14.01 11.23 -2.20
N PRO A 162 14.83 12.10 -2.81
CA PRO A 162 15.83 11.65 -3.78
C PRO A 162 16.69 10.54 -3.17
N GLN A 163 16.90 9.44 -3.90
CA GLN A 163 17.95 8.49 -3.57
C GLN A 163 19.26 9.07 -4.10
N GLU A 164 20.28 9.20 -3.24
CA GLU A 164 21.64 9.34 -3.73
C GLU A 164 22.05 7.95 -4.22
N ASP A 165 22.27 7.81 -5.52
CA ASP A 165 22.88 6.62 -6.08
C ASP A 165 24.27 6.47 -5.44
N GLU A 166 24.48 5.41 -4.65
CA GLU A 166 25.83 4.96 -4.27
C GLU A 166 26.52 4.24 -5.43
#